data_AF-A0A1H2QPD4-F1
#
_entry.id   AF-A0A1H2QPD4-F1
#
_cell.length_a   1.000
_cell.length_b   1.000
_cell.length_c   1.000
_cell.angle_alpha   90.00
_cell.angle_beta   90.00
_cell.angle_gamma   90.00
#
_symmetry.space_group_name_H-M   'P 1'
#
loop_
_entity.id
_entity.type
_entity.pdbx_description
1 polymer ?
#
loop_
_entity_poly.entity_id
_entity_poly.type
_entity_poly.pdbx_seq_one_letter_code
_entity_poly.pdbx_strand_id
1 'polypeptide(L)'
;MIGLLTISSCGKEDNNSSDKGGKEQTIPSNYYVVSPDGTTLMKWFNTEVTSIDMQSDKVLSKITKITAEFGDCEKLTSVVLPSSLITIGGGAFTGCSSLSSITLPNSLTTIEEDAFNECSALTSIVLPNSLTTIGNEAFSRTKLTSLTIPKNVTNIGEGVFYLADLLKTIIFEGEVPPTINRRLFDSHYIETIYVPAGSIDRYKNAEGFKEYADKIKAKL
;
A
#
# COMPACT_ATOMS: atom_id res chain seq x y z
N MET A 1 -24.12 -20.55 8.43
CA MET A 1 -23.16 -20.88 7.35
C MET A 1 -23.36 -19.81 6.29
N ILE A 2 -22.65 -18.69 6.42
CA ILE A 2 -22.75 -17.57 5.48
C ILE A 2 -21.60 -17.79 4.50
N GLY A 3 -21.94 -18.03 3.23
CA GLY A 3 -20.95 -18.32 2.20
C GLY A 3 -19.96 -17.18 2.06
N LEU A 4 -18.67 -17.51 1.99
CA LEU A 4 -17.66 -16.61 1.43
C LEU A 4 -18.02 -16.37 -0.04
N LEU A 5 -18.76 -15.30 -0.30
CA LEU A 5 -18.73 -14.67 -1.62
C LEU A 5 -17.39 -13.95 -1.69
N THR A 6 -16.55 -14.36 -2.63
CA THR A 6 -15.42 -13.59 -3.12
C THR A 6 -15.99 -12.32 -3.74
N ILE A 7 -16.09 -11.24 -2.95
CA ILE A 7 -16.59 -9.96 -3.43
C ILE A 7 -15.44 -9.32 -4.21
N SER A 8 -15.65 -9.18 -5.52
CA SER A 8 -14.88 -8.30 -6.39
C SER A 8 -14.74 -6.93 -5.71
N SER A 9 -13.49 -6.52 -5.50
CA SER A 9 -12.99 -5.18 -5.84
C SER A 9 -14.04 -4.24 -6.46
N CYS A 10 -14.22 -3.06 -5.86
CA CYS A 10 -14.97 -1.89 -6.37
C CYS A 10 -16.03 -2.23 -7.44
N GLY A 11 -17.18 -2.73 -6.98
CA GLY A 11 -18.44 -2.77 -7.74
C GLY A 11 -18.40 -3.42 -9.13
N LYS A 12 -18.39 -4.75 -9.19
CA LYS A 12 -18.98 -5.51 -10.33
C LYS A 12 -20.27 -6.18 -9.89
N GLU A 13 -21.27 -5.41 -9.48
CA GLU A 13 -22.66 -5.86 -9.46
C GLU A 13 -23.53 -4.83 -10.18
N ASP A 14 -24.34 -5.34 -11.10
CA ASP A 14 -25.23 -4.58 -11.97
C ASP A 14 -26.10 -3.61 -11.19
N ASN A 15 -26.24 -2.36 -11.66
CA ASN A 15 -27.54 -1.72 -11.97
C ASN A 15 -27.45 -0.19 -12.06
N ASN A 16 -27.81 0.31 -13.24
CA ASN A 16 -28.72 1.43 -13.47
C ASN A 16 -28.95 2.40 -12.28
N SER A 17 -28.01 3.32 -12.05
CA SER A 17 -28.27 4.57 -11.34
C SER A 17 -27.24 5.60 -11.77
N SER A 18 -27.65 6.48 -12.68
CA SER A 18 -26.88 7.64 -13.08
C SER A 18 -27.01 8.72 -12.01
N ASP A 19 -26.03 8.82 -11.13
CA ASP A 19 -25.81 10.07 -10.40
C ASP A 19 -24.42 10.62 -10.72
N LYS A 20 -24.43 11.73 -11.46
CA LYS A 20 -23.25 12.50 -11.84
C LYS A 20 -23.18 13.70 -10.90
N GLY A 21 -22.33 13.63 -9.87
CA GLY A 21 -21.99 14.77 -9.03
C GLY A 21 -20.51 14.70 -8.67
N GLY A 22 -19.69 15.74 -8.82
CA GLY A 22 -19.98 17.11 -8.39
C GLY A 22 -19.47 17.26 -6.95
N LYS A 23 -18.53 18.18 -6.75
CA LYS A 23 -17.80 18.41 -5.49
C LYS A 23 -18.72 18.44 -4.27
N GLU A 24 -18.57 17.51 -3.32
CA GLU A 24 -19.22 17.59 -2.02
C GLU A 24 -18.30 17.15 -0.87
N GLN A 25 -18.45 17.84 0.25
CA GLN A 25 -17.51 17.96 1.36
C GLN A 25 -17.70 16.88 2.45
N THR A 26 -18.50 15.85 2.17
CA THR A 26 -18.76 14.70 3.05
C THR A 26 -19.06 13.45 2.20
N ILE A 27 -18.45 12.31 2.52
CA ILE A 27 -18.68 11.06 1.79
C ILE A 27 -20.11 10.56 2.11
N PRO A 28 -20.99 10.38 1.11
CA PRO A 28 -22.33 9.86 1.34
C PRO A 28 -22.30 8.50 2.06
N SER A 29 -23.10 8.33 3.12
CA SER A 29 -23.08 7.11 3.93
C SER A 29 -23.55 5.85 3.18
N ASN A 30 -24.23 6.01 2.04
CA ASN A 30 -24.61 4.91 1.16
C ASN A 30 -23.45 4.43 0.25
N TYR A 31 -22.27 5.07 0.30
CA TYR A 31 -21.10 4.64 -0.48
C TYR A 31 -20.31 3.53 0.21
N TYR A 32 -20.56 3.25 1.49
CA TYR A 32 -19.76 2.28 2.23
C TYR A 32 -20.57 1.49 3.24
N VAL A 33 -20.01 0.36 3.66
CA VAL A 33 -20.47 -0.40 4.83
C VAL A 33 -19.31 -0.58 5.78
N VAL A 34 -19.53 -0.31 7.07
CA VAL A 34 -18.57 -0.55 8.15
C VAL A 34 -19.06 -1.67 9.06
N SER A 35 -18.13 -2.36 9.73
CA SER A 35 -18.44 -3.41 10.70
C SER A 35 -19.32 -2.90 11.85
N PRO A 36 -20.04 -3.77 12.57
CA PRO A 36 -20.93 -3.35 13.67
C PRO A 36 -20.24 -2.56 14.79
N ASP A 37 -18.94 -2.80 15.01
CA ASP A 37 -18.11 -2.05 15.96
C ASP A 37 -17.53 -0.75 15.37
N GLY A 38 -17.73 -0.50 14.07
CA GLY A 38 -17.31 0.70 13.35
C GLY A 38 -15.81 0.77 13.04
N THR A 39 -15.06 -0.35 13.16
CA THR A 39 -13.59 -0.35 13.04
C THR A 39 -13.07 -0.84 11.69
N THR A 40 -13.87 -1.56 10.92
CA THR A 40 -13.46 -2.16 9.65
C THR A 40 -14.34 -1.65 8.54
N LEU A 41 -13.73 -1.12 7.48
CA LEU A 41 -14.45 -0.87 6.23
C LEU A 41 -14.68 -2.24 5.60
N MET A 42 -15.93 -2.57 5.27
CA MET A 42 -16.30 -3.90 4.73
C MET A 42 -16.69 -3.85 3.26
N LYS A 43 -17.21 -2.71 2.79
CA LYS A 43 -17.60 -2.51 1.38
C LYS A 43 -17.45 -1.04 0.99
N TRP A 44 -17.13 -0.82 -0.28
CA TRP A 44 -17.20 0.47 -0.96
C TRP A 44 -17.97 0.30 -2.28
N PHE A 45 -18.90 1.20 -2.58
CA PHE A 45 -19.83 1.06 -3.70
C PHE A 45 -19.60 2.08 -4.82
N ASN A 46 -18.89 3.17 -4.58
CA ASN A 46 -18.71 4.21 -5.60
C ASN A 46 -17.44 3.98 -6.42
N THR A 47 -17.61 3.41 -7.62
CA THR A 47 -16.51 3.13 -8.57
C THR A 47 -16.07 4.33 -9.40
N GLU A 48 -16.86 5.40 -9.39
CA GLU A 48 -16.63 6.62 -10.16
C GLU A 48 -15.86 7.68 -9.36
N VAL A 49 -15.59 7.41 -8.08
CA VAL A 49 -14.90 8.33 -7.19
C VAL A 49 -13.47 8.55 -7.63
N THR A 50 -13.07 9.81 -7.77
CA THR A 50 -11.70 10.18 -8.18
C THR A 50 -10.81 10.59 -7.00
N SER A 51 -11.41 10.93 -5.85
CA SER A 51 -10.70 11.32 -4.63
C SER A 51 -11.51 10.93 -3.41
N ILE A 52 -10.85 10.38 -2.39
CA ILE A 52 -11.47 10.00 -1.11
C ILE A 52 -10.72 10.68 0.03
N ASP A 53 -11.43 11.34 0.93
CA ASP A 53 -10.90 11.79 2.21
C ASP A 53 -11.66 11.10 3.35
N MET A 54 -11.11 9.98 3.82
CA MET A 54 -11.68 9.22 4.93
C MET A 54 -11.47 9.91 6.27
N GLN A 55 -10.44 10.77 6.37
CA GLN A 55 -10.09 11.44 7.62
C GLN A 55 -11.10 12.52 8.00
N SER A 56 -11.67 13.21 7.01
CA SER A 56 -12.71 14.22 7.22
C SER A 56 -14.10 13.65 7.53
N ASP A 57 -14.33 12.36 7.30
CA ASP A 57 -15.62 11.70 7.56
C ASP A 57 -15.73 11.21 9.01
N LYS A 58 -16.87 11.48 9.67
CA LYS A 58 -17.07 11.16 11.10
C LYS A 58 -17.10 9.68 11.43
N VAL A 59 -17.45 8.83 10.46
CA VAL A 59 -17.50 7.37 10.60
C VAL A 59 -16.18 6.78 10.13
N LEU A 60 -15.71 7.16 8.94
CA LEU A 60 -14.50 6.58 8.35
C LEU A 60 -13.23 6.99 9.12
N SER A 61 -13.23 8.13 9.81
CA SER A 61 -12.13 8.56 10.69
C SER A 61 -11.84 7.63 11.88
N LYS A 62 -12.70 6.64 12.14
CA LYS A 62 -12.53 5.63 13.19
C LYS A 62 -12.06 4.27 12.68
N ILE A 63 -11.95 4.10 11.36
CA ILE A 63 -11.58 2.83 10.75
C ILE A 63 -10.13 2.50 11.07
N THR A 64 -9.90 1.29 11.56
CA THR A 64 -8.59 0.73 11.90
C THR A 64 -8.12 -0.29 10.86
N LYS A 65 -9.03 -0.87 10.07
CA LYS A 65 -8.70 -1.80 8.99
C LYS A 65 -9.53 -1.56 7.74
N ILE A 66 -8.87 -1.54 6.59
CA ILE A 66 -9.50 -1.71 5.26
C ILE A 66 -9.06 -3.08 4.72
N THR A 67 -9.89 -3.76 3.94
CA THR A 67 -9.57 -5.06 3.33
C THR A 67 -9.32 -4.92 1.84
N ALA A 68 -10.25 -5.28 0.95
CA ALA A 68 -10.11 -5.23 -0.51
C ALA A 68 -11.08 -4.22 -1.17
N GLU A 69 -11.68 -3.31 -0.39
CA GLU A 69 -12.88 -2.58 -0.82
C GLU A 69 -12.63 -1.62 -2.00
N PHE A 70 -11.42 -1.07 -2.12
CA PHE A 70 -11.07 -0.16 -3.21
C PHE A 70 -10.38 -0.84 -4.38
N GLY A 71 -10.19 -2.17 -4.35
CA GLY A 71 -9.58 -2.87 -5.48
C GLY A 71 -10.34 -2.56 -6.78
N ASP A 72 -9.66 -2.43 -7.92
CA ASP A 72 -10.19 -2.06 -9.23
C ASP A 72 -10.95 -0.71 -9.29
N CYS A 73 -10.83 0.18 -8.29
CA CYS A 73 -11.29 1.56 -8.44
C CYS A 73 -10.36 2.34 -9.40
N GLU A 74 -10.43 2.04 -10.70
CA GLU A 74 -9.51 2.55 -11.74
C GLU A 74 -9.51 4.07 -11.88
N LYS A 75 -10.59 4.74 -11.48
CA LYS A 75 -10.74 6.21 -11.53
C LYS A 75 -10.19 6.92 -10.30
N LEU A 76 -9.88 6.18 -9.23
CA LEU A 76 -9.40 6.75 -7.97
C LEU A 76 -7.98 7.29 -8.16
N THR A 77 -7.83 8.60 -8.05
CA THR A 77 -6.55 9.30 -8.23
C THR A 77 -5.85 9.63 -6.93
N SER A 78 -6.63 9.86 -5.85
CA SER A 78 -6.09 10.21 -4.55
C SER A 78 -6.91 9.72 -3.36
N VAL A 79 -6.21 9.36 -2.27
CA VAL A 79 -6.82 8.89 -1.02
C VAL A 79 -6.12 9.52 0.19
N VAL A 80 -6.91 10.04 1.14
CA VAL A 80 -6.47 10.37 2.49
C VAL A 80 -7.06 9.35 3.45
N LEU A 81 -6.21 8.51 4.03
CA LEU A 81 -6.60 7.46 4.97
C LEU A 81 -6.83 8.01 6.38
N PRO A 82 -7.70 7.38 7.19
CA PRO A 82 -8.04 7.91 8.51
C PRO A 82 -6.87 7.74 9.48
N SER A 83 -6.69 8.70 10.40
CA SER A 83 -5.59 8.70 11.37
C SER A 83 -5.60 7.54 12.37
N SER A 84 -6.68 6.75 12.42
CA SER A 84 -6.82 5.54 13.23
C SER A 84 -6.39 4.27 12.50
N LEU A 85 -6.09 4.32 11.19
CA LEU A 85 -5.84 3.11 10.41
C LEU A 85 -4.57 2.40 10.89
N ILE A 86 -4.69 1.12 11.21
CA ILE A 86 -3.61 0.24 11.65
C ILE A 86 -3.18 -0.70 10.51
N THR A 87 -4.13 -1.13 9.69
CA THR A 87 -3.90 -2.13 8.64
C THR A 87 -4.52 -1.72 7.31
N ILE A 88 -3.70 -1.75 6.26
CA ILE A 88 -4.16 -1.84 4.87
C ILE A 88 -4.15 -3.32 4.51
N GLY A 89 -5.34 -3.87 4.31
CA GLY A 89 -5.54 -5.29 4.12
C GLY A 89 -5.22 -5.78 2.70
N GLY A 90 -5.28 -7.10 2.57
CA GLY A 90 -4.99 -7.80 1.33
C GLY A 90 -5.78 -7.23 0.15
N GLY A 91 -5.08 -6.71 -0.85
CA GLY A 91 -5.65 -6.16 -2.07
C GLY A 91 -6.47 -4.87 -1.95
N ALA A 92 -6.30 -4.09 -0.87
CA ALA A 92 -7.07 -2.88 -0.59
C ALA A 92 -7.22 -1.92 -1.78
N PHE A 93 -6.15 -1.73 -2.54
CA PHE A 93 -6.07 -0.85 -3.70
C PHE A 93 -5.52 -1.58 -4.93
N THR A 94 -5.61 -2.91 -4.99
CA THR A 94 -5.17 -3.65 -6.18
C THR A 94 -5.87 -3.10 -7.42
N GLY A 95 -5.16 -2.85 -8.52
CA GLY A 95 -5.79 -2.40 -9.76
C GLY A 95 -6.31 -0.96 -9.74
N CYS A 96 -6.06 -0.16 -8.69
CA CYS A 96 -6.29 1.29 -8.71
C CYS A 96 -5.28 1.99 -9.65
N SER A 97 -5.42 1.77 -10.95
CA SER A 97 -4.43 2.11 -11.97
C SER A 97 -4.17 3.60 -12.11
N SER A 98 -5.12 4.47 -11.71
CA SER A 98 -4.95 5.94 -11.67
C SER A 98 -4.49 6.49 -10.33
N LEU A 99 -4.34 5.66 -9.29
CA LEU A 99 -3.96 6.12 -7.94
C LEU A 99 -2.52 6.64 -7.96
N SER A 100 -2.38 7.95 -7.83
CA SER A 100 -1.08 8.64 -7.92
C SER A 100 -0.66 9.28 -6.59
N SER A 101 -1.59 9.50 -5.67
CA SER A 101 -1.34 10.12 -4.37
C SER A 101 -2.11 9.42 -3.26
N ILE A 102 -1.40 8.89 -2.27
CA ILE A 102 -2.03 8.35 -1.06
C ILE A 102 -1.34 8.89 0.20
N THR A 103 -2.14 9.37 1.15
CA THR A 103 -1.66 9.80 2.47
C THR A 103 -1.86 8.68 3.47
N LEU A 104 -0.75 8.07 3.91
CA LEU A 104 -0.74 7.03 4.95
C LEU A 104 -0.70 7.66 6.35
N PRO A 105 -1.44 7.10 7.34
CA PRO A 105 -1.44 7.64 8.69
C PRO A 105 -0.26 7.13 9.52
N ASN A 106 0.18 7.92 10.49
CA ASN A 106 1.28 7.57 11.42
C ASN A 106 0.96 6.41 12.37
N SER A 107 -0.27 5.91 12.37
CA SER A 107 -0.71 4.74 13.14
C SER A 107 -0.56 3.42 12.37
N LEU A 108 -0.30 3.48 11.06
CA LEU A 108 -0.28 2.30 10.19
C LEU A 108 0.91 1.40 10.54
N THR A 109 0.63 0.15 10.89
CA THR A 109 1.67 -0.85 11.23
C THR A 109 1.84 -1.90 10.14
N THR A 110 0.81 -2.14 9.33
CA THR A 110 0.77 -3.27 8.40
C THR A 110 0.20 -2.88 7.05
N ILE A 111 0.95 -3.22 6.00
CA ILE A 111 0.46 -3.28 4.61
C ILE A 111 0.48 -4.76 4.24
N GLU A 112 -0.69 -5.36 3.97
CA GLU A 112 -0.82 -6.79 3.65
C GLU A 112 -0.54 -7.06 2.16
N GLU A 113 -0.74 -8.31 1.75
CA GLU A 113 -0.49 -8.83 0.40
C GLU A 113 -1.27 -8.05 -0.67
N ASP A 114 -0.66 -7.80 -1.83
CA ASP A 114 -1.28 -7.13 -2.99
C ASP A 114 -1.86 -5.73 -2.76
N ALA A 115 -1.67 -5.12 -1.58
CA ALA A 115 -2.37 -3.91 -1.16
C ALA A 115 -2.34 -2.76 -2.17
N PHE A 116 -1.23 -2.59 -2.90
CA PHE A 116 -1.08 -1.62 -4.00
C PHE A 116 -0.61 -2.27 -5.31
N ASN A 117 -0.87 -3.57 -5.49
CA ASN A 117 -0.54 -4.26 -6.74
C ASN A 117 -1.28 -3.58 -7.92
N GLU A 118 -0.59 -3.41 -9.05
CA GLU A 118 -1.14 -2.75 -10.26
C GLU A 118 -1.56 -1.28 -10.07
N CYS A 119 -1.14 -0.60 -9.00
CA CYS A 119 -1.24 0.86 -8.86
C CYS A 119 -0.24 1.58 -9.79
N SER A 120 -0.47 1.48 -11.11
CA SER A 120 0.50 1.85 -12.15
C SER A 120 0.71 3.37 -12.33
N ALA A 121 -0.06 4.21 -11.63
CA ALA A 121 0.16 5.65 -11.54
C ALA A 121 0.91 6.08 -10.27
N LEU A 122 1.14 5.16 -9.32
CA LEU A 122 1.80 5.45 -8.05
C LEU A 122 3.32 5.60 -8.28
N THR A 123 3.80 6.84 -8.25
CA THR A 123 5.21 7.19 -8.51
C THR A 123 6.01 7.49 -7.25
N SER A 124 5.33 7.79 -6.16
CA SER A 124 5.92 8.00 -4.84
C SER A 124 4.94 7.63 -3.74
N ILE A 125 5.45 7.19 -2.59
CA ILE A 125 4.67 6.95 -1.38
C ILE A 125 5.58 7.18 -0.17
N VAL A 126 5.03 7.80 0.88
CA VAL A 126 5.74 8.01 2.14
C VAL A 126 5.24 6.96 3.14
N LEU A 127 6.12 6.02 3.49
CA LEU A 127 5.82 5.00 4.48
C LEU A 127 6.00 5.57 5.91
N PRO A 128 5.05 5.35 6.84
CA PRO A 128 5.14 5.92 8.18
C PRO A 128 6.12 5.14 9.05
N ASN A 129 6.74 5.84 10.02
CA ASN A 129 7.71 5.24 10.95
C ASN A 129 7.14 4.13 11.84
N SER A 130 5.82 4.05 11.98
CA SER A 130 5.11 2.98 12.71
C SER A 130 5.04 1.66 11.95
N LEU A 131 5.35 1.65 10.64
CA LEU A 131 5.21 0.48 9.79
C LEU A 131 6.21 -0.60 10.20
N THR A 132 5.72 -1.82 10.43
CA THR A 132 6.53 -2.99 10.80
C THR A 132 6.54 -4.07 9.74
N THR A 133 5.49 -4.14 8.90
CA THR A 133 5.28 -5.26 7.98
C THR A 133 4.78 -4.79 6.61
N ILE A 134 5.41 -5.30 5.56
CA ILE A 134 4.98 -5.15 4.15
C ILE A 134 4.77 -6.55 3.59
N GLY A 135 3.55 -6.85 3.14
CA GLY A 135 3.13 -8.15 2.62
C GLY A 135 3.66 -8.46 1.23
N ASN A 136 3.38 -9.67 0.75
CA ASN A 136 3.79 -10.12 -0.59
C ASN A 136 3.20 -9.22 -1.68
N GLU A 137 3.97 -8.94 -2.73
CA GLU A 137 3.50 -8.20 -3.91
C GLU A 137 2.85 -6.83 -3.63
N ALA A 138 3.03 -6.29 -2.41
CA ALA A 138 2.28 -5.12 -1.95
C ALA A 138 2.49 -3.87 -2.81
N PHE A 139 3.63 -3.76 -3.51
CA PHE A 139 3.94 -2.68 -4.45
C PHE A 139 4.32 -3.21 -5.85
N SER A 140 3.84 -4.42 -6.18
CA SER A 140 4.02 -5.05 -7.48
C SER A 140 3.41 -4.18 -8.58
N ARG A 141 4.08 -4.08 -9.74
CA ARG A 141 3.62 -3.33 -10.93
C ARG A 141 3.32 -1.84 -10.68
N THR A 142 3.93 -1.25 -9.65
CA THR A 142 3.89 0.21 -9.41
C THR A 142 4.93 0.94 -10.25
N LYS A 143 4.85 2.27 -10.32
CA LYS A 143 5.83 3.13 -11.00
C LYS A 143 6.72 3.91 -10.03
N LEU A 144 6.90 3.39 -8.83
CA LEU A 144 7.81 3.96 -7.84
C LEU A 144 9.22 4.04 -8.43
N THR A 145 9.88 5.19 -8.29
CA THR A 145 11.27 5.38 -8.76
C THR A 145 12.28 5.19 -7.64
N SER A 146 11.88 5.55 -6.43
CA SER A 146 12.59 5.31 -5.18
C SER A 146 11.62 5.01 -4.05
N LEU A 147 12.07 4.26 -3.05
CA LEU A 147 11.29 3.99 -1.85
C LEU A 147 12.17 4.02 -0.61
N THR A 148 11.72 4.70 0.44
CA THR A 148 12.34 4.65 1.76
C THR A 148 11.57 3.67 2.65
N ILE A 149 12.27 2.65 3.13
CA ILE A 149 11.78 1.65 4.09
C ILE A 149 12.12 2.15 5.51
N PRO A 150 11.11 2.47 6.34
CA PRO A 150 11.32 3.00 7.68
C PRO A 150 12.06 2.01 8.59
N LYS A 151 12.75 2.54 9.60
CA LYS A 151 13.64 1.76 10.48
C LYS A 151 12.98 0.63 11.26
N ASN A 152 11.66 0.68 11.45
CA ASN A 152 10.91 -0.29 12.25
C ASN A 152 10.33 -1.45 11.41
N VAL A 153 10.51 -1.43 10.08
CA VAL A 153 10.10 -2.53 9.22
C VAL A 153 11.01 -3.73 9.48
N THR A 154 10.44 -4.82 9.99
CA THR A 154 11.15 -6.06 10.29
C THR A 154 10.88 -7.16 9.28
N ASN A 155 9.78 -7.07 8.53
CA ASN A 155 9.34 -8.10 7.59
C ASN A 155 8.89 -7.49 6.27
N ILE A 156 9.47 -7.98 5.17
CA ILE A 156 9.10 -7.62 3.81
C ILE A 156 8.84 -8.91 3.03
N GLY A 157 7.64 -9.00 2.43
CA GLY A 157 7.14 -10.18 1.75
C GLY A 157 7.89 -10.55 0.48
N GLU A 158 7.41 -11.59 -0.17
CA GLU A 158 7.90 -12.03 -1.47
C GLU A 158 7.41 -11.11 -2.59
N GLY A 159 8.26 -10.81 -3.58
CA GLY A 159 7.83 -10.11 -4.78
C GLY A 159 7.28 -8.70 -4.56
N VAL A 160 7.58 -8.04 -3.43
CA VAL A 160 7.03 -6.69 -3.10
C VAL A 160 7.21 -5.69 -4.24
N PHE A 161 8.29 -5.82 -5.02
CA PHE A 161 8.59 -4.96 -6.18
C PHE A 161 8.59 -5.74 -7.49
N TYR A 162 7.84 -6.84 -7.58
CA TYR A 162 7.71 -7.61 -8.81
C TYR A 162 7.19 -6.71 -9.93
N LEU A 163 7.89 -6.66 -11.07
CA LEU A 163 7.59 -5.79 -12.21
C LEU A 163 7.42 -4.29 -11.87
N ALA A 164 8.03 -3.82 -10.77
CA ALA A 164 8.19 -2.40 -10.49
C ALA A 164 9.41 -1.85 -11.24
N ASP A 165 9.32 -1.83 -12.58
CA ASP A 165 10.47 -1.67 -13.48
C ASP A 165 11.15 -0.29 -13.43
N LEU A 166 10.50 0.70 -12.81
CA LEU A 166 11.05 2.04 -12.62
C LEU A 166 11.78 2.22 -11.29
N LEU A 167 11.64 1.25 -10.37
CA LEU A 167 12.26 1.33 -9.05
C LEU A 167 13.76 1.09 -9.19
N LYS A 168 14.54 2.15 -8.95
CA LYS A 168 16.01 2.13 -9.08
C LYS A 168 16.72 2.20 -7.73
N THR A 169 16.09 2.88 -6.77
CA THR A 169 16.71 3.18 -5.48
C THR A 169 15.83 2.73 -4.33
N ILE A 170 16.40 1.99 -3.39
CA ILE A 170 15.73 1.68 -2.12
C ILE A 170 16.61 2.16 -0.98
N ILE A 171 16.01 2.85 -0.01
CA ILE A 171 16.69 3.39 1.15
C ILE A 171 16.13 2.67 2.38
N PHE A 172 16.96 1.90 3.08
CA PHE A 172 16.59 1.38 4.38
C PHE A 172 17.09 2.32 5.48
N GLU A 173 16.21 2.69 6.40
CA GLU A 173 16.59 3.53 7.55
C GLU A 173 17.00 2.72 8.78
N GLY A 174 16.71 1.42 8.79
CA GLY A 174 17.03 0.52 9.89
C GLY A 174 18.50 0.14 9.92
N GLU A 175 19.06 -0.01 11.13
CA GLU A 175 20.40 -0.56 11.31
C GLU A 175 20.42 -2.10 11.23
N VAL A 176 19.25 -2.74 11.37
CA VAL A 176 19.09 -4.18 11.25
C VAL A 176 18.35 -4.45 9.93
N PRO A 177 18.92 -5.26 9.02
CA PRO A 177 18.22 -5.67 7.81
C PRO A 177 16.90 -6.36 8.17
N PRO A 178 15.77 -5.99 7.52
CA PRO A 178 14.53 -6.74 7.68
C PRO A 178 14.72 -8.17 7.16
N THR A 179 13.88 -9.09 7.64
CA THR A 179 13.73 -10.39 6.99
C THR A 179 13.07 -10.18 5.64
N ILE A 180 13.75 -10.62 4.59
CA ILE A 180 13.27 -10.53 3.20
C ILE A 180 13.29 -11.93 2.57
N ASN A 181 12.34 -12.20 1.68
CA ASN A 181 12.37 -13.40 0.85
C ASN A 181 13.31 -13.17 -0.35
N ARG A 182 13.93 -14.23 -0.87
CA ARG A 182 14.94 -14.21 -1.95
C ARG A 182 14.51 -13.49 -3.23
N ARG A 183 13.20 -13.34 -3.48
CA ARG A 183 12.64 -12.65 -4.66
C ARG A 183 12.34 -11.17 -4.46
N LEU A 184 12.87 -10.53 -3.42
CA LEU A 184 12.54 -9.13 -3.12
C LEU A 184 12.85 -8.17 -4.28
N PHE A 185 13.95 -8.41 -5.00
CA PHE A 185 14.38 -7.57 -6.11
C PHE A 185 14.52 -8.36 -7.41
N ASP A 186 13.57 -9.25 -7.71
CA ASP A 186 13.46 -9.89 -9.04
C ASP A 186 13.31 -8.84 -10.17
N SER A 187 13.06 -7.57 -9.82
CA SER A 187 13.31 -6.41 -10.68
C SER A 187 14.81 -6.25 -10.95
N HIS A 188 15.24 -6.60 -12.16
CA HIS A 188 16.60 -6.37 -12.65
C HIS A 188 17.02 -4.88 -12.65
N TYR A 189 16.10 -3.97 -12.31
CA TYR A 189 16.26 -2.52 -12.39
C TYR A 189 16.75 -1.85 -11.11
N ILE A 190 16.82 -2.55 -9.97
CA ILE A 190 17.42 -1.96 -8.75
C ILE A 190 18.89 -1.63 -9.04
N GLU A 191 19.24 -0.35 -8.97
CA GLU A 191 20.58 0.17 -9.22
C GLU A 191 21.35 0.40 -7.92
N THR A 192 20.68 0.81 -6.83
CA THR A 192 21.34 1.11 -5.56
C THR A 192 20.43 0.86 -4.35
N ILE A 193 21.01 0.28 -3.31
CA ILE A 193 20.40 0.11 -1.99
C ILE A 193 21.21 0.97 -1.00
N TYR A 194 20.58 1.98 -0.41
CA TYR A 194 21.19 2.79 0.63
C TYR A 194 20.82 2.25 2.01
N VAL A 195 21.81 2.17 2.89
CA VAL A 195 21.65 1.72 4.28
C VAL A 195 22.45 2.63 5.22
N PRO A 196 22.21 2.64 6.54
CA PRO A 196 23.03 3.40 7.47
C PRO A 196 24.51 2.99 7.34
N ALA A 197 25.43 3.95 7.36
CA ALA A 197 26.85 3.69 7.10
C ALA A 197 27.44 2.59 8.01
N GLY A 198 27.07 2.59 9.29
CA GLY A 198 27.49 1.55 10.26
C GLY A 198 26.86 0.17 10.06
N SER A 199 25.93 0.02 9.11
CA SER A 199 25.18 -1.20 8.85
C SER A 199 25.52 -1.86 7.51
N ILE A 200 26.43 -1.30 6.71
CA ILE A 200 26.78 -1.83 5.38
C ILE A 200 27.14 -3.31 5.43
N ASP A 201 28.08 -3.70 6.28
CA ASP A 201 28.52 -5.10 6.37
C ASP A 201 27.40 -6.01 6.86
N ARG A 202 26.55 -5.53 7.76
CA ARG A 202 25.39 -6.28 8.25
C ARG A 202 24.41 -6.56 7.11
N TYR A 203 24.08 -5.56 6.29
CA TYR A 203 23.22 -5.73 5.12
C TYR A 203 23.84 -6.65 4.08
N LYS A 204 25.12 -6.45 3.71
CA LYS A 204 25.79 -7.28 2.70
C LYS A 204 25.85 -8.77 3.08
N ASN A 205 25.85 -9.09 4.37
CA ASN A 205 25.90 -10.46 4.87
C ASN A 205 24.53 -11.03 5.28
N ALA A 206 23.45 -10.24 5.23
CA ALA A 206 22.12 -10.69 5.59
C ALA A 206 21.50 -11.59 4.51
N GLU A 207 20.74 -12.59 4.94
CA GLU A 207 19.98 -13.44 4.03
C GLU A 207 19.03 -12.60 3.15
N GLY A 208 18.96 -12.96 1.86
CA GLY A 208 18.24 -12.20 0.83
C GLY A 208 18.93 -10.93 0.33
N PHE A 209 19.87 -10.34 1.09
CA PHE A 209 20.64 -9.16 0.65
C PHE A 209 21.99 -9.50 0.01
N LYS A 210 22.54 -10.70 0.29
CA LYS A 210 23.83 -11.16 -0.23
C LYS A 210 23.96 -11.04 -1.76
N GLU A 211 22.88 -11.32 -2.47
CA GLU A 211 22.82 -11.27 -3.94
C GLU A 211 22.91 -9.84 -4.50
N TYR A 212 22.76 -8.84 -3.63
CA TYR A 212 22.75 -7.41 -3.96
C TYR A 212 23.87 -6.65 -3.24
N ALA A 213 24.88 -7.37 -2.73
CA ALA A 213 25.96 -6.79 -1.93
C ALA A 213 26.78 -5.72 -2.69
N ASP A 214 26.87 -5.82 -4.01
CA ASP A 214 27.49 -4.84 -4.90
C ASP A 214 26.69 -3.54 -5.03
N LYS A 215 25.37 -3.61 -4.86
CA LYS A 215 24.44 -2.47 -4.94
C LYS A 215 24.29 -1.72 -3.62
N ILE A 216 24.73 -2.31 -2.49
CA ILE A 216 24.61 -1.72 -1.16
C ILE A 216 25.67 -0.62 -0.93
N LYS A 217 25.21 0.59 -0.62
CA LYS A 217 26.02 1.80 -0.36
C LYS A 217 25.61 2.49 0.93
N ALA A 218 26.53 3.28 1.51
CA ALA A 218 26.19 4.16 2.62
C ALA A 218 25.19 5.22 2.18
N LYS A 219 24.14 5.44 2.97
CA LYS A 219 23.31 6.65 2.90
C LYS A 219 24.21 7.85 3.27
N LEU A 220 24.26 8.85 2.40
CA LEU A 220 24.95 10.12 2.66
C LEU A 220 24.25 10.92 3.77
#